data_AF-U4TQF2-F1
#
_entry.id   AF-U4TQF2-F1
#
_cell.length_a   1.000
_cell.length_b   1.000
_cell.length_c   1.000
_cell.angle_alpha   90.00
_cell.angle_beta   90.00
_cell.angle_gamma   90.00
#
_symmetry.space_group_name_H-M   'P 1'
#
loop_
_entity.id
_entity.type
_entity.pdbx_description
1 polymer ?
#
loop_
_entity_poly.entity_id
_entity_poly.type
_entity_poly.pdbx_seq_one_letter_code
_entity_poly.pdbx_strand_id
1 'polypeptide(L)' 'MLKTDSHHARKVLLHVLIVLIGAFIALLIGGMAGMALGGQNPLKFFDPATWQHVFSFWQ' A
#
# COMPACT_ATOMS: atom_id res chain seq x y z
N MET A 1 14.20 -17.31 27.40
CA MET A 1 13.39 -16.06 27.42
C MET A 1 14.17 -15.00 26.67
N LEU A 2 13.83 -14.75 25.40
CA LEU A 2 14.51 -13.73 24.58
C LEU A 2 14.20 -12.36 25.20
N LYS A 3 15.20 -11.73 25.80
CA LYS A 3 15.09 -10.38 26.35
C LYS A 3 15.15 -9.43 25.16
N THR A 4 14.02 -9.15 24.54
CA THR A 4 13.94 -8.09 23.52
C THR A 4 14.18 -6.77 24.22
N ASP A 5 15.36 -6.20 24.04
CA ASP A 5 15.61 -4.81 24.41
C ASP A 5 14.55 -3.95 23.72
N SER A 6 13.75 -3.23 24.52
CA SER A 6 12.63 -2.41 24.04
C SER A 6 13.06 -1.42 22.95
N HIS A 7 14.31 -0.99 23.00
CA HIS A 7 14.95 -0.17 21.99
C HIS A 7 15.08 -0.89 20.63
N HIS A 8 15.41 -2.18 20.63
CA HIS A 8 15.53 -3.01 19.44
C HIS A 8 14.17 -3.28 18.80
N ALA A 9 13.17 -3.63 19.62
CA ALA A 9 11.79 -3.81 19.16
C ALA A 9 11.24 -2.53 18.52
N ARG A 10 11.46 -1.36 19.15
CA ARG A 10 11.04 -0.06 18.61
C ARG A 10 11.73 0.26 17.28
N LYS A 11 13.02 -0.03 17.14
CA LYS A 11 13.77 0.22 15.89
C LYS A 11 13.24 -0.63 14.74
N VAL A 12 12.99 -1.92 15.00
CA VAL A 12 12.40 -2.83 14.02
C VAL A 12 11.00 -2.37 13.63
N LEU A 13 10.15 -2.02 14.60
CA LEU A 13 8.80 -1.51 14.32
C LEU A 13 8.80 -0.26 13.44
N LEU A 14 9.68 0.70 13.72
CA LEU A 14 9.81 1.91 12.91
C LEU A 14 10.28 1.59 11.49
N HIS A 15 11.21 0.66 11.34
CA HIS A 15 11.69 0.24 10.02
C HIS A 15 10.57 -0.42 9.21
N VAL A 16 9.83 -1.34 9.82
CA VAL A 16 8.66 -1.99 9.19
C VAL A 16 7.62 -0.94 8.80
N LEU A 17 7.33 0.02 9.69
CA LEU A 17 6.38 1.09 9.40
C LEU A 17 6.82 1.95 8.21
N ILE A 18 8.10 2.32 8.13
CA ILE A 18 8.65 3.09 6.99
C ILE A 18 8.52 2.30 5.69
N VAL A 19 8.85 1.01 5.71
CA VAL A 19 8.72 0.15 4.52
C VAL A 19 7.26 0.03 4.09
N LEU A 20 6.34 -0.15 5.02
CA LEU A 20 4.90 -0.21 4.73
C LEU A 20 4.37 1.10 4.15
N ILE A 21 4.77 2.24 4.70
CA ILE A 21 4.41 3.55 4.16
C ILE A 21 4.97 3.72 2.74
N GLY A 22 6.23 3.34 2.52
CA GLY A 22 6.87 3.39 1.20
C GLY A 22 6.15 2.50 0.18
N ALA A 23 5.82 1.27 0.56
CA ALA A 23 5.07 0.34 -0.28
C ALA A 23 3.66 0.86 -0.60
N PHE A 24 2.98 1.45 0.39
CA PHE A 24 1.66 2.04 0.19
C PHE A 24 1.72 3.21 -0.80
N ILE A 25 2.68 4.12 -0.64
CA ILE A 25 2.87 5.25 -1.58
C ILE A 25 3.20 4.74 -2.98
N ALA A 26 4.08 3.74 -3.11
CA ALA A 26 4.41 3.14 -4.40
C ALA A 26 3.18 2.52 -5.08
N LEU A 27 2.30 1.88 -4.30
CA LEU A 27 1.03 1.34 -4.81
C LEU A 27 0.09 2.45 -5.29
N LEU A 28 -0.05 3.54 -4.54
CA LEU A 28 -0.87 4.68 -4.95
C LEU A 28 -0.37 5.29 -6.27
N ILE A 29 0.94 5.59 -6.33
CA ILE A 29 1.55 6.22 -7.50
C ILE A 29 1.50 5.26 -8.70
N GLY A 30 1.88 4.00 -8.51
CA GLY A 30 1.88 2.99 -9.57
C GLY A 30 0.49 2.74 -10.13
N GLY A 31 -0.52 2.63 -9.26
CA GLY A 31 -1.91 2.47 -9.66
C GLY A 31 -2.46 3.67 -10.44
N MET A 32 -2.22 4.89 -9.93
CA MET A 32 -2.57 6.13 -10.62
C MET A 32 -1.87 6.25 -11.97
N ALA A 33 -0.58 5.92 -12.04
CA ALA A 33 0.21 5.95 -13.27
C ALA A 33 -0.33 4.93 -14.30
N GLY A 34 -0.64 3.70 -13.89
CA GLY A 34 -1.22 2.69 -14.76
C GLY A 34 -2.55 3.15 -15.37
N MET A 35 -3.39 3.82 -14.58
CA MET A 35 -4.65 4.39 -15.04
C MET A 35 -4.45 5.55 -16.02
N ALA A 36 -3.48 6.43 -15.75
CA ALA A 36 -3.10 7.50 -16.66
C ALA A 36 -2.63 6.96 -18.01
N LEU A 37 -1.76 5.94 -17.99
CA LEU A 37 -1.24 5.28 -19.18
C LEU A 37 -2.33 4.55 -19.96
N GLY A 38 -3.36 4.06 -19.28
CA GLY A 38 -4.57 3.49 -19.89
C GLY A 38 -5.57 4.53 -20.43
N GLY A 39 -5.24 5.83 -20.40
CA GLY A 39 -6.10 6.91 -20.89
C GLY A 39 -7.25 7.29 -19.95
N GLN A 40 -7.25 6.79 -18.72
CA GLN A 40 -8.25 7.11 -17.70
C GLN A 40 -7.79 8.24 -16.79
N ASN A 41 -8.73 8.90 -16.10
CA ASN A 41 -8.40 9.85 -15.04
C ASN A 41 -7.70 9.09 -13.88
N PRO A 42 -6.46 9.44 -13.50
CA PRO A 42 -5.72 8.77 -12.44
C PRO A 42 -6.44 8.75 -11.09
N LEU A 43 -7.25 9.77 -10.80
CA LEU A 43 -8.00 9.87 -9.55
C LEU A 43 -9.10 8.81 -9.42
N LYS A 44 -9.50 8.15 -10.51
CA LYS A 44 -10.41 6.99 -10.45
C LYS A 44 -9.82 5.84 -9.63
N PHE A 45 -8.51 5.86 -9.33
CA PHE A 45 -7.88 4.83 -8.52
C PHE A 45 -8.47 4.79 -7.10
N PHE A 46 -9.01 5.93 -6.63
CA PHE A 46 -9.68 6.05 -5.35
C PHE A 46 -11.18 5.74 -5.41
N ASP A 47 -11.73 5.46 -6.60
CA ASP A 47 -13.12 5.07 -6.76
C ASP A 47 -13.30 3.60 -6.33
N PRO A 48 -14.19 3.29 -5.37
CA PRO A 48 -14.49 1.91 -4.96
C PRO A 48 -14.91 1.01 -6.13
N ALA A 49 -15.57 1.56 -7.16
CA ALA A 49 -15.97 0.81 -8.34
C ALA A 49 -14.76 0.25 -9.11
N THR A 50 -13.65 1.01 -9.16
CA THR A 50 -12.39 0.57 -9.78
C THR A 50 -11.88 -0.70 -9.13
N TRP A 51 -12.11 -0.90 -7.84
CA TRP A 51 -11.61 -2.08 -7.11
C TRP A 51 -12.57 -3.26 -7.07
N GLN A 52 -13.79 -3.13 -7.61
CA GLN A 52 -14.76 -4.23 -7.58
C GLN A 52 -14.23 -5.49 -8.27
N HIS A 53 -13.51 -5.35 -9.39
CA HIS A 53 -12.90 -6.49 -10.07
C HIS A 53 -11.76 -7.14 -9.28
N VAL A 54 -11.12 -6.38 -8.39
CA VAL A 54 -10.14 -6.94 -7.45
C VAL A 54 -10.93 -7.70 -6.39
N PHE A 55 -11.86 -7.08 -5.67
CA PHE A 55 -12.50 -7.78 -4.55
C PHE A 55 -13.56 -8.82 -4.92
N SER A 56 -13.91 -8.97 -6.20
CA SER A 56 -14.91 -9.93 -6.66
C SER A 56 -14.52 -11.39 -6.41
N PHE A 57 -13.24 -11.71 -6.19
CA PHE A 57 -12.81 -13.08 -5.89
C PHE A 57 -13.19 -13.59 -4.48
N TRP A 58 -13.71 -12.72 -3.61
CA TRP A 58 -14.21 -13.11 -2.28
C TRP A 58 -15.71 -13.36 -2.24
N GLN A 59 -16.42 -13.22 -3.37
CA GLN A 59 -17.83 -13.56 -3.53
C GLN A 59 -17.98 -14.94 -4.17
#